data_AF-A0A974T337-F1
#
_entry.id   AF-A0A974T337-F1
#
_cell.length_a   1.000
_cell.length_b   1.000
_cell.length_c   1.000
_cell.angle_alpha   90.00
_cell.angle_beta   90.00
_cell.angle_gamma   90.00
#
_symmetry.space_group_name_H-M   'P 1'
#
loop_
_entity.id
_entity.type
_entity.pdbx_description
1 polymer ?
#
loop_
_entity_poly.entity_id
_entity_poly.type
_entity_poly.pdbx_seq_one_letter_code
_entity_poly.pdbx_strand_id
1 'polypeptide(L)'
;MIGHTKSGLKSLTAELLTTTLIGIALLGPAVAQSPATGSTPARESSLGKAEGADNLLTLLPLLLTSPDRRRLAADLEVSIRTGNLKKAEESLNSAIEVGTLAIVLVDHLNNPDLITTLQGLGIRNDPHPTPESTIVNKAAAEVCTAPPAAAAANLADMQQALEQERSFSAMVSQTLTGLMQEHNELAAQLKTETEAKAATASEMQQALQREQNQGAAARRELEKLQEEHRALQATREQDKVSVASNASELEALLRQERERSDNAAHQLASAEKELLSLQAFKDEAMASESAKILELKKALVQAQTRSDMLTEELVDTTEELHALQESHRPSATPVMFRLAATGSEPPLAPPQQEAPPQVLSPPAAVGVTASLVDTARALINGTSALPSKEPTSVVVASLPEGIQPLPLGTATAAPVKTEAPSGTEPKVSAPVEAPKADERLTMRAEELLRKGDVSGARLLLERALDSGNARAAFLLAETFDPNVLSRLGVLGIRGEPSRARELYARARAMGIAQAGERMEALK
;
A
#
# COMPACT_ATOMS: atom_id res chain seq x y z
N MET A 1 -22.07 4.92 31.17
CA MET A 1 -23.14 3.89 31.05
C MET A 1 -23.62 3.97 29.61
N ILE A 2 -23.59 2.98 28.72
CA ILE A 2 -23.27 1.53 28.73
C ILE A 2 -22.48 1.28 27.40
N GLY A 3 -21.50 0.39 27.25
CA GLY A 3 -20.93 -0.58 28.19
C GLY A 3 -21.01 -2.04 27.71
N HIS A 4 -20.43 -2.41 26.57
CA HIS A 4 -20.15 -3.82 26.24
C HIS A 4 -18.85 -4.03 25.45
N THR A 5 -17.95 -4.83 26.03
CA THR A 5 -16.72 -5.37 25.45
C THR A 5 -16.80 -6.89 25.34
N LYS A 6 -16.13 -7.47 24.33
CA LYS A 6 -15.51 -8.81 24.24
C LYS A 6 -15.20 -9.08 22.76
N SER A 7 -13.94 -9.08 22.29
CA SER A 7 -12.81 -9.99 22.58
C SER A 7 -13.03 -11.43 22.09
N GLY A 8 -12.35 -11.80 21.01
CA GLY A 8 -12.44 -13.12 20.37
C GLY A 8 -11.23 -13.45 19.48
N LEU A 9 -10.00 -13.28 20.01
CA LEU A 9 -8.76 -13.71 19.38
C LEU A 9 -8.28 -15.03 20.01
N LYS A 10 -8.12 -16.10 19.20
CA LYS A 10 -7.13 -17.21 19.37
C LYS A 10 -7.36 -18.38 18.39
N SER A 11 -6.51 -18.47 17.36
CA SER A 11 -5.91 -19.71 16.82
C SER A 11 -4.90 -19.32 15.73
N LEU A 12 -3.60 -19.30 16.04
CA LEU A 12 -2.61 -20.31 15.58
C LEU A 12 -2.59 -20.48 14.04
N THR A 13 -1.66 -19.87 13.28
CA THR A 13 -0.19 -20.10 13.17
C THR A 13 0.20 -21.48 12.61
N ALA A 14 0.29 -21.58 11.29
CA ALA A 14 0.95 -22.59 10.44
C ALA A 14 0.54 -22.24 8.98
N GLU A 15 1.36 -22.25 7.92
CA GLU A 15 2.78 -22.61 7.75
C GLU A 15 3.50 -21.59 6.84
N LEU A 16 4.83 -21.58 6.88
CA LEU A 16 5.67 -20.90 5.90
C LEU A 16 6.16 -21.87 4.81
N LEU A 17 6.42 -21.29 3.64
CA LEU A 17 7.53 -21.61 2.71
C LEU A 17 7.49 -22.85 1.80
N THR A 18 7.92 -22.58 0.55
CA THR A 18 8.31 -23.50 -0.53
C THR A 18 7.15 -24.27 -1.21
N THR A 19 7.18 -24.56 -2.52
CA THR A 19 8.30 -24.74 -3.45
C THR A 19 8.03 -24.19 -4.85
N THR A 20 9.08 -23.74 -5.53
CA THR A 20 9.16 -23.62 -6.99
C THR A 20 10.12 -24.66 -7.55
N LEU A 21 9.62 -25.72 -8.21
CA LEU A 21 10.36 -26.45 -9.25
C LEU A 21 9.44 -27.42 -9.99
N ILE A 22 9.25 -27.24 -11.30
CA ILE A 22 8.90 -28.35 -12.20
C ILE A 22 9.83 -28.24 -13.41
N GLY A 23 10.86 -29.07 -13.40
CA GLY A 23 11.80 -29.23 -14.49
C GLY A 23 12.00 -30.71 -14.78
N ILE A 24 11.70 -31.11 -16.02
CA ILE A 24 12.33 -32.18 -16.80
C ILE A 24 12.52 -33.53 -16.09
N ALA A 25 11.73 -34.52 -16.51
CA ALA A 25 12.10 -35.93 -16.42
C ALA A 25 11.72 -36.64 -17.73
N LEU A 26 12.67 -36.70 -18.66
CA LEU A 26 12.56 -37.45 -19.91
C LEU A 26 13.68 -38.49 -19.92
N LEU A 27 13.44 -39.66 -19.30
CA LEU A 27 14.21 -40.91 -19.46
C LEU A 27 13.49 -42.06 -18.72
N GLY A 28 13.44 -43.25 -19.31
CA GLY A 28 12.91 -44.48 -18.68
C GLY A 28 13.96 -45.23 -17.84
N PRO A 29 13.80 -46.54 -17.53
CA PRO A 29 12.78 -47.48 -18.04
C PRO A 29 11.98 -48.23 -16.94
N ALA A 30 11.17 -49.20 -17.36
CA ALA A 30 10.22 -49.94 -16.53
C ALA A 30 10.85 -50.97 -15.58
N VAL A 31 10.23 -51.14 -14.41
CA VAL A 31 10.17 -52.41 -13.66
C VAL A 31 8.72 -52.61 -13.20
N ALA A 32 8.15 -53.78 -13.47
CA ALA A 32 6.79 -54.11 -13.11
C ALA A 32 6.69 -54.71 -11.69
N GLN A 33 5.68 -54.28 -10.93
CA GLN A 33 5.09 -55.08 -9.85
C GLN A 33 3.67 -54.58 -9.54
N SER A 34 2.71 -55.51 -9.44
CA SER A 34 1.29 -55.22 -9.22
C SER A 34 1.03 -54.60 -7.84
N PRO A 35 -0.15 -53.99 -7.65
CA PRO A 35 -1.06 -54.67 -6.73
C PRO A 35 -2.51 -54.74 -7.22
N ALA A 36 -3.15 -55.88 -6.94
CA ALA A 36 -4.60 -55.93 -6.82
C ALA A 36 -4.99 -55.65 -5.38
N THR A 37 -5.95 -54.74 -5.16
CA THR A 37 -7.12 -54.92 -4.27
C THR A 37 -7.97 -53.65 -4.32
N GLY A 38 -9.29 -53.84 -4.31
CA GLY A 38 -10.22 -52.77 -4.71
C GLY A 38 -10.59 -51.81 -3.59
N SER A 39 -11.03 -50.62 -3.99
CA SER A 39 -12.09 -49.91 -3.30
C SER A 39 -12.98 -49.22 -4.33
N THR A 40 -14.29 -49.50 -4.27
CA THR A 40 -15.32 -48.57 -4.73
C THR A 40 -15.83 -47.88 -3.47
N PRO A 41 -16.17 -46.58 -3.53
CA PRO A 41 -17.54 -46.25 -3.93
C PRO A 41 -17.68 -44.97 -4.78
N ALA A 42 -18.93 -44.66 -5.12
CA ALA A 42 -19.42 -43.32 -5.47
C ALA A 42 -19.02 -42.70 -6.83
N ARG A 43 -19.45 -43.37 -7.91
CA ARG A 43 -20.52 -42.84 -8.80
C ARG A 43 -20.51 -41.32 -9.09
N GLU A 44 -19.57 -40.86 -9.92
CA GLU A 44 -19.86 -39.75 -10.85
C GLU A 44 -20.36 -40.35 -12.17
N SER A 45 -21.66 -40.26 -12.41
CA SER A 45 -22.28 -40.79 -13.62
C SER A 45 -22.34 -39.74 -14.73
N SER A 46 -21.60 -40.02 -15.80
CA SER A 46 -22.00 -39.80 -17.19
C SER A 46 -22.32 -38.37 -17.67
N LEU A 47 -21.27 -37.64 -18.04
CA LEU A 47 -21.23 -36.70 -19.17
C LEU A 47 -19.90 -36.94 -19.90
N GLY A 48 -19.92 -37.27 -21.21
CA GLY A 48 -18.70 -37.55 -21.99
C GLY A 48 -18.71 -38.82 -22.87
N LYS A 49 -19.76 -39.66 -22.82
CA LYS A 49 -19.82 -40.88 -23.66
C LYS A 49 -20.22 -40.63 -25.13
N ALA A 50 -20.65 -39.42 -25.48
CA ALA A 50 -20.94 -39.02 -26.86
C ALA A 50 -19.66 -38.56 -27.59
N GLU A 51 -18.97 -37.55 -27.04
CA GLU A 51 -17.79 -36.94 -27.67
C GLU A 51 -16.69 -37.94 -28.00
N GLY A 52 -16.43 -38.93 -27.13
CA GLY A 52 -15.41 -39.96 -27.39
C GLY A 52 -15.70 -40.86 -28.61
N ALA A 53 -16.98 -41.11 -28.92
CA ALA A 53 -17.36 -41.92 -30.09
C ALA A 53 -17.25 -41.09 -31.38
N ASP A 54 -17.72 -39.84 -31.35
CA ASP A 54 -17.66 -38.92 -32.50
C ASP A 54 -16.20 -38.54 -32.83
N ASN A 55 -15.35 -38.38 -31.81
CA ASN A 55 -13.91 -38.19 -31.96
C ASN A 55 -13.22 -39.42 -32.58
N LEU A 56 -13.59 -40.65 -32.21
CA LEU A 56 -13.04 -41.85 -32.86
C LEU A 56 -13.50 -41.97 -34.32
N LEU A 57 -14.77 -41.70 -34.62
CA LEU A 57 -15.31 -41.75 -35.97
C LEU A 57 -14.70 -40.68 -36.91
N THR A 58 -14.28 -39.53 -36.36
CA THR A 58 -13.57 -38.49 -37.13
C THR A 58 -12.06 -38.72 -37.24
N LEU A 59 -11.41 -39.33 -36.24
CA LEU A 59 -9.97 -39.62 -36.26
C LEU A 59 -9.60 -40.90 -37.04
N LEU A 60 -10.44 -41.94 -37.00
CA LEU A 60 -10.15 -43.21 -37.68
C LEU A 60 -9.88 -43.05 -39.19
N PRO A 61 -10.68 -42.30 -39.99
CA PRO A 61 -10.39 -42.07 -41.41
C PRO A 61 -9.03 -41.42 -41.67
N LEU A 62 -8.57 -40.53 -40.79
CA LEU A 62 -7.28 -39.85 -40.90
C LEU A 62 -6.10 -40.78 -40.59
N LEU A 63 -6.30 -41.72 -39.65
CA LEU A 63 -5.28 -42.70 -39.25
C LEU A 63 -5.19 -43.89 -40.22
N LEU A 64 -6.28 -44.29 -40.89
CA LEU A 64 -6.36 -45.45 -41.80
C LEU A 64 -5.82 -45.19 -43.23
N THR A 65 -4.90 -44.25 -43.36
CA THR A 65 -4.29 -43.84 -44.64
C THR A 65 -3.44 -44.94 -45.31
N SER A 66 -2.71 -45.75 -44.54
CA SER A 66 -1.91 -46.88 -45.08
C SER A 66 -2.75 -48.17 -45.29
N PRO A 67 -2.48 -48.99 -46.32
CA PRO A 67 -3.11 -50.30 -46.50
C PRO A 67 -2.87 -51.23 -45.30
N ASP A 68 -1.71 -51.17 -44.65
CA ASP A 68 -1.39 -52.05 -43.52
C ASP A 68 -2.11 -51.61 -42.23
N ARG A 69 -2.31 -50.29 -42.04
CA ARG A 69 -3.18 -49.77 -40.97
C ARG A 69 -4.64 -50.19 -41.19
N ARG A 70 -5.11 -50.28 -42.44
CA ARG A 70 -6.43 -50.82 -42.78
C ARG A 70 -6.56 -52.33 -42.54
N ARG A 71 -5.52 -53.11 -42.84
CA ARG A 71 -5.47 -54.56 -42.51
C ARG A 71 -5.55 -54.80 -41.01
N LEU A 72 -4.71 -54.10 -40.23
CA LEU A 72 -4.74 -54.18 -38.76
C LEU A 72 -6.15 -53.86 -38.20
N ALA A 73 -6.79 -52.79 -38.69
CA ALA A 73 -8.13 -52.42 -38.27
C ALA A 73 -9.19 -53.48 -38.62
N ALA A 74 -9.09 -54.12 -39.80
CA ALA A 74 -9.98 -55.21 -40.19
C ALA A 74 -9.77 -56.47 -39.32
N ASP A 75 -8.53 -56.84 -39.02
CA ASP A 75 -8.22 -57.99 -38.15
C ASP A 75 -8.69 -57.76 -36.70
N LEU A 76 -8.61 -56.51 -36.22
CA LEU A 76 -9.19 -56.07 -34.95
C LEU A 76 -10.71 -56.14 -34.96
N GLU A 77 -11.37 -55.65 -36.01
CA GLU A 77 -12.82 -55.70 -36.18
C GLU A 77 -13.33 -57.16 -36.14
N VAL A 78 -12.66 -58.07 -36.85
CA VAL A 78 -12.98 -59.51 -36.85
C VAL A 78 -12.73 -60.14 -35.48
N SER A 79 -11.62 -59.81 -34.80
CA SER A 79 -11.27 -60.38 -33.49
C SER A 79 -12.22 -59.90 -32.39
N ILE A 80 -12.64 -58.63 -32.43
CA ILE A 80 -13.65 -58.06 -31.52
C ILE A 80 -15.04 -58.66 -31.80
N ARG A 81 -15.45 -58.75 -33.07
CA ARG A 81 -16.74 -59.35 -33.48
C ARG A 81 -16.86 -60.83 -33.08
N THR A 82 -15.74 -61.57 -33.07
CA THR A 82 -15.68 -62.98 -32.63
C THR A 82 -15.49 -63.14 -31.12
N GLY A 83 -15.41 -62.05 -30.35
CA GLY A 83 -15.22 -62.06 -28.90
C GLY A 83 -13.81 -62.43 -28.42
N ASN A 84 -12.85 -62.62 -29.34
CA ASN A 84 -11.48 -62.99 -29.01
C ASN A 84 -10.62 -61.76 -28.73
N LEU A 85 -10.84 -61.16 -27.56
CA LEU A 85 -10.13 -59.95 -27.11
C LEU A 85 -8.62 -60.16 -26.94
N LYS A 86 -8.17 -61.39 -26.59
CA LYS A 86 -6.74 -61.71 -26.48
C LYS A 86 -6.02 -61.58 -27.82
N LYS A 87 -6.62 -62.11 -28.90
CA LYS A 87 -6.07 -61.96 -30.25
C LYS A 87 -6.04 -60.49 -30.69
N ALA A 88 -7.03 -59.70 -30.31
CA ALA A 88 -7.03 -58.26 -30.57
C ALA A 88 -5.88 -57.55 -29.83
N GLU A 89 -5.67 -57.87 -28.54
CA GLU A 89 -4.55 -57.36 -27.73
C GLU A 89 -3.18 -57.76 -28.30
N GLU A 90 -3.00 -59.03 -28.70
CA GLU A 90 -1.80 -59.52 -29.38
C GLU A 90 -1.50 -58.75 -30.67
N SER A 91 -2.53 -58.48 -31.49
CA SER A 91 -2.36 -57.70 -32.72
C SER A 91 -2.03 -56.21 -32.48
N LEU A 92 -2.56 -55.61 -31.40
CA LEU A 92 -2.20 -54.26 -30.99
C LEU A 92 -0.75 -54.19 -30.48
N ASN A 93 -0.33 -55.15 -29.67
CA ASN A 93 1.04 -55.22 -29.17
C ASN A 93 2.04 -55.40 -30.32
N SER A 94 1.76 -56.27 -31.28
CA SER A 94 2.58 -56.42 -32.49
C SER A 94 2.65 -55.12 -33.31
N ALA A 95 1.54 -54.37 -33.42
CA ALA A 95 1.56 -53.05 -34.07
C ALA A 95 2.38 -52.00 -33.30
N ILE A 96 2.40 -52.06 -31.96
CA ILE A 96 3.23 -51.20 -31.10
C ILE A 96 4.71 -51.57 -31.27
N GLU A 97 5.06 -52.85 -31.34
CA GLU A 97 6.43 -53.31 -31.61
C GLU A 97 6.92 -52.85 -32.99
N VAL A 98 6.10 -53.02 -34.04
CA VAL A 98 6.41 -52.52 -35.39
C VAL A 98 6.52 -50.99 -35.42
N GLY A 99 5.65 -50.28 -34.70
CA GLY A 99 5.72 -48.81 -34.57
C GLY A 99 6.99 -48.35 -33.84
N THR A 100 7.39 -49.06 -32.78
CA THR A 100 8.62 -48.80 -32.02
C THR A 100 9.86 -49.06 -32.87
N LEU A 101 9.89 -50.17 -33.60
CA LEU A 101 10.94 -50.49 -34.57
C LEU A 101 11.01 -49.41 -35.67
N ALA A 102 9.87 -48.96 -36.20
CA ALA A 102 9.82 -47.90 -37.20
C ALA A 102 10.38 -46.57 -36.68
N ILE A 103 10.09 -46.17 -35.44
CA ILE A 103 10.66 -44.96 -34.82
C ILE A 103 12.19 -45.06 -34.74
N VAL A 104 12.72 -46.19 -34.27
CA VAL A 104 14.18 -46.41 -34.20
C VAL A 104 14.81 -46.39 -35.60
N LEU A 105 14.20 -47.07 -36.57
CA LEU A 105 14.71 -47.15 -37.94
C LEU A 105 14.68 -45.79 -38.65
N VAL A 106 13.64 -44.96 -38.43
CA VAL A 106 13.51 -43.62 -39.04
C VAL A 106 14.71 -42.73 -38.72
N ASP A 107 15.18 -42.74 -37.47
CA ASP A 107 16.36 -41.96 -37.04
C ASP A 107 17.67 -42.50 -37.66
N HIS A 108 17.68 -43.78 -38.07
CA HIS A 108 18.85 -44.45 -38.63
C HIS A 108 18.86 -44.54 -40.18
N LEU A 109 17.82 -44.06 -40.88
CA LEU A 109 17.70 -44.16 -42.35
C LEU A 109 18.87 -43.51 -43.12
N ASN A 110 19.53 -42.51 -42.53
CA ASN A 110 20.66 -41.81 -43.14
C ASN A 110 22.02 -42.49 -42.85
N ASN A 111 22.06 -43.54 -42.02
CA ASN A 111 23.30 -44.23 -41.66
C ASN A 111 23.64 -45.32 -42.70
N PRO A 112 24.82 -45.28 -43.35
CA PRO A 112 25.18 -46.26 -44.40
C PRO A 112 25.28 -47.70 -43.87
N ASP A 113 25.59 -47.87 -42.59
CA ASP A 113 25.69 -49.17 -41.91
C ASP A 113 24.34 -49.80 -41.55
N LEU A 114 23.20 -49.11 -41.79
CA LEU A 114 21.89 -49.71 -41.54
C LEU A 114 21.62 -50.91 -42.46
N ILE A 115 22.10 -50.86 -43.71
CA ILE A 115 21.92 -51.95 -44.67
C ILE A 115 22.78 -53.16 -44.28
N THR A 116 24.02 -52.94 -43.85
CA THR A 116 24.94 -54.02 -43.45
C THR A 116 24.50 -54.69 -42.14
N THR A 117 23.96 -53.92 -41.18
CA THR A 117 23.38 -54.47 -39.94
C THR A 117 22.10 -55.27 -40.18
N LEU A 118 21.16 -54.78 -41.00
CA LEU A 118 19.95 -55.53 -41.37
C LEU A 118 20.28 -56.83 -42.15
N GLN A 119 21.26 -56.78 -43.06
CA GLN A 119 21.74 -57.97 -43.77
C GLN A 119 22.50 -58.94 -42.86
N GLY A 120 23.25 -58.45 -41.87
CA GLY A 120 23.93 -59.25 -40.85
C GLY A 120 22.96 -59.95 -39.89
N LEU A 121 21.78 -59.39 -39.68
CA LEU A 121 20.66 -60.01 -38.97
C LEU A 121 19.85 -60.99 -39.85
N GLY A 122 20.27 -61.22 -41.10
CA GLY A 122 19.66 -62.20 -42.00
C GLY A 122 18.35 -61.76 -42.66
N ILE A 123 17.93 -60.50 -42.50
CA ILE A 123 16.69 -59.98 -43.06
C ILE A 123 16.92 -59.65 -44.55
N ARG A 124 16.71 -60.65 -45.41
CA ARG A 124 16.77 -60.53 -46.87
C ARG A 124 15.40 -60.74 -47.48
N ASN A 125 15.03 -59.89 -48.43
CA ASN A 125 13.82 -60.04 -49.22
C ASN A 125 14.18 -60.81 -50.50
N ASP A 126 14.32 -62.13 -50.38
CA ASP A 126 14.69 -62.98 -51.52
C ASP A 126 13.55 -63.02 -52.56
N PRO A 127 13.79 -62.67 -53.84
CA PRO A 127 12.78 -62.78 -54.87
C PRO A 127 12.52 -64.26 -55.19
N HIS A 128 11.32 -64.75 -54.86
CA HIS A 128 10.87 -66.07 -55.28
C HIS A 128 10.96 -66.20 -56.82
N PRO A 129 11.54 -67.28 -57.37
CA PRO A 129 11.55 -67.51 -58.80
C PRO A 129 10.13 -67.81 -59.29
N THR A 130 9.64 -66.98 -60.21
CA THR A 130 8.39 -67.23 -60.93
C THR A 130 8.50 -68.51 -61.76
N PRO A 131 7.53 -69.44 -61.71
CA PRO A 131 7.53 -70.59 -62.60
C PRO A 131 7.35 -70.15 -64.06
N GLU A 132 8.21 -70.66 -64.93
CA GLU A 132 8.29 -70.31 -66.34
C GLU A 132 7.00 -70.70 -67.10
N SER A 133 6.38 -69.74 -67.79
CA SER A 133 5.43 -70.06 -68.85
C SER A 133 6.20 -70.46 -70.11
N THR A 134 6.39 -71.76 -70.26
CA THR A 134 6.93 -72.40 -71.47
C THR A 134 5.95 -72.23 -72.64
N ILE A 135 6.08 -71.14 -73.40
CA ILE A 135 5.42 -71.05 -74.71
C ILE A 135 6.17 -71.96 -75.69
N VAL A 136 5.54 -73.11 -75.96
CA VAL A 136 5.98 -74.10 -76.94
C VAL A 136 5.83 -73.52 -78.35
N ASN A 137 6.92 -72.99 -78.91
CA ASN A 137 6.97 -72.66 -80.33
C ASN A 137 7.14 -73.93 -81.18
N LYS A 138 6.01 -74.54 -81.54
CA LYS A 138 5.93 -75.58 -82.58
C LYS A 138 4.69 -75.44 -83.48
N ALA A 139 4.78 -74.50 -84.41
CA ALA A 139 4.05 -74.50 -85.67
C ALA A 139 5.01 -73.87 -86.70
N ALA A 140 5.60 -74.68 -87.59
CA ALA A 140 5.04 -75.12 -88.86
C ALA A 140 5.29 -74.09 -89.96
N ALA A 141 6.07 -74.50 -90.97
CA ALA A 141 6.30 -73.70 -92.16
C ALA A 141 5.07 -73.79 -93.07
N GLU A 142 4.46 -72.66 -93.38
CA GLU A 142 3.61 -72.52 -94.56
C GLU A 142 4.14 -71.40 -95.46
N VAL A 143 4.75 -71.82 -96.57
CA VAL A 143 4.94 -70.94 -97.73
C VAL A 143 3.59 -70.82 -98.41
N CYS A 144 2.91 -69.70 -98.23
CA CYS A 144 1.71 -69.35 -98.99
C CYS A 144 1.91 -68.02 -99.74
N THR A 145 1.81 -68.08 -101.06
CA THR A 145 2.01 -66.94 -101.97
C THR A 145 0.86 -65.93 -101.86
N ALA A 146 1.15 -64.73 -101.36
CA ALA A 146 0.17 -63.64 -101.33
C ALA A 146 0.00 -63.00 -102.72
N PRO A 147 -1.24 -62.75 -103.19
CA PRO A 147 -1.49 -61.98 -104.41
C PRO A 147 -1.26 -60.47 -104.18
N PRO A 148 -0.87 -59.70 -105.21
CA PRO A 148 -0.43 -58.30 -105.05
C PRO A 148 -1.48 -57.29 -104.56
N ALA A 149 -2.75 -57.70 -104.42
CA ALA A 149 -3.81 -56.85 -103.86
C ALA A 149 -3.80 -56.79 -102.32
N ALA A 150 -3.34 -57.82 -101.62
CA ALA A 150 -3.33 -57.86 -100.16
C ALA A 150 -2.26 -56.93 -99.55
N ALA A 151 -1.11 -56.77 -100.23
CA ALA A 151 -0.02 -55.93 -99.77
C ALA A 151 -0.41 -54.43 -99.68
N ALA A 152 -1.31 -53.96 -100.55
CA ALA A 152 -1.79 -52.58 -100.52
C ALA A 152 -2.73 -52.29 -99.34
N ALA A 153 -3.62 -53.23 -99.01
CA ALA A 153 -4.49 -53.14 -97.83
C ALA A 153 -3.67 -53.18 -96.53
N ASN A 154 -2.79 -54.18 -96.40
CA ASN A 154 -1.91 -54.32 -95.23
C ASN A 154 -1.00 -53.09 -95.00
N LEU A 155 -0.61 -52.37 -96.06
CA LEU A 155 0.20 -51.15 -95.97
C LEU A 155 -0.64 -49.95 -95.50
N ALA A 156 -1.89 -49.81 -95.97
CA ALA A 156 -2.80 -48.78 -95.50
C ALA A 156 -3.20 -49.00 -94.02
N ASP A 157 -3.51 -50.23 -93.62
CA ASP A 157 -3.83 -50.58 -92.24
C ASP A 157 -2.64 -50.29 -91.30
N MET A 158 -1.40 -50.57 -91.75
CA MET A 158 -0.18 -50.29 -91.00
C MET A 158 0.11 -48.78 -90.90
N GLN A 159 -0.19 -48.00 -91.94
CA GLN A 159 -0.10 -46.54 -91.89
C GLN A 159 -1.12 -45.96 -90.91
N GLN A 160 -2.36 -46.45 -90.93
CA GLN A 160 -3.43 -46.04 -90.01
C GLN A 160 -3.09 -46.39 -88.55
N ALA A 161 -2.52 -47.57 -88.30
CA ALA A 161 -2.05 -47.96 -86.97
C ALA A 161 -0.94 -47.02 -86.46
N LEU A 162 0.02 -46.67 -87.33
CA LEU A 162 1.12 -45.76 -86.99
C LEU A 162 0.63 -44.32 -86.73
N GLU A 163 -0.38 -43.86 -87.47
CA GLU A 163 -1.06 -42.57 -87.19
C GLU A 163 -1.84 -42.61 -85.86
N GLN A 164 -2.50 -43.73 -85.54
CA GLN A 164 -3.14 -43.93 -84.23
C GLN A 164 -2.11 -43.88 -83.10
N GLU A 165 -0.98 -44.61 -83.20
CA GLU A 165 0.11 -44.56 -82.22
C GLU A 165 0.70 -43.16 -82.05
N ARG A 166 0.87 -42.40 -83.15
CA ARG A 166 1.32 -41.01 -83.10
C ARG A 166 0.31 -40.11 -82.40
N SER A 167 -0.98 -40.26 -82.69
CA SER A 167 -2.04 -39.47 -82.06
C SER A 167 -2.17 -39.79 -80.56
N PHE A 168 -2.04 -41.06 -80.19
CA PHE A 168 -2.00 -41.50 -78.80
C PHE A 168 -0.75 -40.98 -78.07
N SER A 169 0.43 -41.05 -78.69
CA SER A 169 1.67 -40.48 -78.13
C SER A 169 1.59 -38.95 -77.97
N ALA A 170 0.93 -38.25 -78.89
CA ALA A 170 0.67 -36.81 -78.78
C ALA A 170 -0.29 -36.51 -77.61
N MET A 171 -1.36 -37.29 -77.45
CA MET A 171 -2.27 -37.17 -76.31
C MET A 171 -1.54 -37.45 -74.98
N VAL A 172 -0.78 -38.54 -74.89
CA VAL A 172 -0.03 -38.93 -73.67
C VAL A 172 0.99 -37.86 -73.30
N SER A 173 1.77 -37.34 -74.26
CA SER A 173 2.71 -36.25 -73.99
C SER A 173 2.01 -34.95 -73.56
N GLN A 174 0.86 -34.60 -74.16
CA GLN A 174 0.06 -33.44 -73.75
C GLN A 174 -0.55 -33.60 -72.35
N THR A 175 -1.07 -34.79 -72.01
CA THR A 175 -1.58 -35.07 -70.65
C THR A 175 -0.46 -35.08 -69.61
N LEU A 176 0.72 -35.60 -69.96
CA LEU A 176 1.89 -35.56 -69.07
C LEU A 176 2.36 -34.13 -68.81
N THR A 177 2.41 -33.26 -69.84
CA THR A 177 2.77 -31.85 -69.63
C THR A 177 1.73 -31.10 -68.82
N GLY A 178 0.43 -31.37 -69.01
CA GLY A 178 -0.64 -30.84 -68.15
C GLY A 178 -0.49 -31.26 -66.69
N LEU A 179 -0.33 -32.56 -66.42
CA LEU A 179 -0.12 -33.09 -65.07
C LEU A 179 1.18 -32.55 -64.42
N MET A 180 2.24 -32.34 -65.19
CA MET A 180 3.47 -31.70 -64.70
C MET A 180 3.24 -30.21 -64.36
N GLN A 181 2.41 -29.49 -65.11
CA GLN A 181 2.03 -28.11 -64.79
C GLN A 181 1.18 -28.07 -63.51
N GLU A 182 0.12 -28.87 -63.42
CA GLU A 182 -0.73 -28.99 -62.23
C GLU A 182 0.09 -29.36 -60.97
N HIS A 183 1.00 -30.33 -61.07
CA HIS A 183 1.89 -30.69 -59.96
C HIS A 183 2.81 -29.53 -59.54
N ASN A 184 3.34 -28.76 -60.50
CA ASN A 184 4.19 -27.60 -60.20
C ASN A 184 3.39 -26.45 -59.57
N GLU A 185 2.15 -26.23 -60.01
CA GLU A 185 1.24 -25.24 -59.41
C GLU A 185 0.85 -25.64 -57.98
N LEU A 186 0.49 -26.89 -57.74
CA LEU A 186 0.21 -27.43 -56.40
C LEU A 186 1.46 -27.35 -55.49
N ALA A 187 2.65 -27.65 -56.01
CA ALA A 187 3.90 -27.51 -55.28
C ALA A 187 4.23 -26.04 -54.94
N ALA A 188 3.87 -25.09 -55.80
CA ALA A 188 4.00 -23.67 -55.52
C ALA A 188 2.99 -23.20 -54.46
N GLN A 189 1.71 -23.61 -54.58
CA GLN A 189 0.68 -23.31 -53.58
C GLN A 189 1.06 -23.85 -52.20
N LEU A 190 1.48 -25.11 -52.10
CA LEU A 190 1.90 -25.73 -50.84
C LEU A 190 3.07 -24.97 -50.20
N LYS A 191 4.07 -24.53 -50.98
CA LYS A 191 5.14 -23.66 -50.49
C LYS A 191 4.60 -22.36 -49.90
N THR A 192 3.78 -21.62 -50.66
CA THR A 192 3.20 -20.36 -50.18
C THR A 192 2.33 -20.55 -48.92
N GLU A 193 1.59 -21.65 -48.82
CA GLU A 193 0.85 -22.00 -47.60
C GLU A 193 1.78 -22.31 -46.42
N THR A 194 2.87 -23.04 -46.63
CA THR A 194 3.84 -23.33 -45.55
C THR A 194 4.58 -22.08 -45.10
N GLU A 195 4.90 -21.17 -46.01
CA GLU A 195 5.52 -19.87 -45.70
C GLU A 195 4.54 -18.96 -44.95
N ALA A 196 3.27 -18.90 -45.36
CA ALA A 196 2.23 -18.14 -44.65
C ALA A 196 1.93 -18.72 -43.25
N LYS A 197 1.90 -20.06 -43.11
CA LYS A 197 1.75 -20.75 -41.82
C LYS A 197 2.98 -20.54 -40.91
N ALA A 198 4.19 -20.53 -41.47
CA ALA A 198 5.41 -20.21 -40.73
C ALA A 198 5.45 -18.73 -40.30
N ALA A 199 5.05 -17.80 -41.17
CA ALA A 199 4.95 -16.37 -40.85
C ALA A 199 3.96 -16.13 -39.70
N THR A 200 2.72 -16.63 -39.83
CA THR A 200 1.69 -16.50 -38.77
C THR A 200 2.08 -17.20 -37.46
N ALA A 201 2.75 -18.34 -37.49
CA ALA A 201 3.32 -18.96 -36.29
C ALA A 201 4.39 -18.07 -35.65
N SER A 202 5.28 -17.44 -36.44
CA SER A 202 6.30 -16.52 -35.94
C SER A 202 5.70 -15.24 -35.35
N GLU A 203 4.63 -14.69 -35.95
CA GLU A 203 3.89 -13.54 -35.43
C GLU A 203 3.19 -13.86 -34.11
N MET A 204 2.57 -15.04 -34.01
CA MET A 204 1.96 -15.54 -32.78
C MET A 204 3.00 -15.74 -31.67
N GLN A 205 4.17 -16.31 -32.00
CA GLN A 205 5.28 -16.45 -31.06
C GLN A 205 5.81 -15.08 -30.58
N GLN A 206 5.93 -14.10 -31.48
CA GLN A 206 6.27 -12.73 -31.09
C GLN A 206 5.19 -12.08 -30.22
N ALA A 207 3.90 -12.31 -30.49
CA ALA A 207 2.80 -11.82 -29.66
C ALA A 207 2.86 -12.40 -28.25
N LEU A 208 3.04 -13.72 -28.13
CA LEU A 208 3.25 -14.40 -26.84
C LEU A 208 4.47 -13.83 -26.09
N GLN A 209 5.58 -13.57 -26.78
CA GLN A 209 6.76 -12.96 -26.17
C GLN A 209 6.49 -11.52 -25.69
N ARG A 210 5.70 -10.74 -26.44
CA ARG A 210 5.25 -9.39 -26.01
C ARG A 210 4.40 -9.46 -24.74
N GLU A 211 3.45 -10.37 -24.67
CA GLU A 211 2.61 -10.56 -23.46
C GLU A 211 3.44 -11.05 -22.27
N GLN A 212 4.37 -11.99 -22.45
CA GLN A 212 5.28 -12.42 -21.37
C GLN A 212 6.15 -11.27 -20.86
N ASN A 213 6.66 -10.43 -21.77
CA ASN A 213 7.46 -9.26 -21.40
C ASN A 213 6.61 -8.20 -20.68
N GLN A 214 5.38 -7.94 -21.13
CA GLN A 214 4.42 -7.04 -20.47
C GLN A 214 4.04 -7.55 -19.07
N GLY A 215 3.73 -8.85 -18.95
CA GLY A 215 3.45 -9.49 -17.66
C GLY A 215 4.65 -9.44 -16.70
N ALA A 216 5.87 -9.60 -17.21
CA ALA A 216 7.09 -9.44 -16.41
C ALA A 216 7.36 -7.97 -16.02
N ALA A 217 6.98 -6.99 -16.83
CA ALA A 217 7.05 -5.58 -16.47
C ALA A 217 6.03 -5.24 -15.36
N ALA A 218 4.76 -5.61 -15.54
CA ALA A 218 3.70 -5.39 -14.57
C ALA A 218 3.98 -6.05 -13.20
N ARG A 219 4.63 -7.23 -13.19
CA ARG A 219 5.08 -7.88 -11.93
C ARG A 219 6.12 -7.04 -11.18
N ARG A 220 7.12 -6.49 -11.87
CA ARG A 220 8.14 -5.61 -11.25
C ARG A 220 7.54 -4.31 -10.74
N GLU A 221 6.58 -3.74 -11.45
CA GLU A 221 5.83 -2.56 -10.99
C GLU A 221 5.00 -2.87 -9.73
N LEU A 222 4.35 -4.04 -9.68
CA LEU A 222 3.60 -4.50 -8.51
C LEU A 222 4.51 -4.79 -7.32
N GLU A 223 5.69 -5.39 -7.53
CA GLU A 223 6.71 -5.58 -6.49
C GLU A 223 7.19 -4.23 -5.93
N LYS A 224 7.53 -3.26 -6.80
CA LYS A 224 7.90 -1.90 -6.41
C LYS A 224 6.80 -1.19 -5.61
N LEU A 225 5.55 -1.27 -6.05
CA LEU A 225 4.40 -0.71 -5.33
C LEU A 225 4.17 -1.39 -3.97
N GLN A 226 4.44 -2.70 -3.85
CA GLN A 226 4.39 -3.39 -2.56
C GLN A 226 5.53 -2.94 -1.63
N GLU A 227 6.73 -2.69 -2.13
CA GLU A 227 7.84 -2.15 -1.36
C GLU A 227 7.56 -0.72 -0.88
N GLU A 228 7.08 0.15 -1.77
CA GLU A 228 6.64 1.52 -1.44
C GLU A 228 5.51 1.50 -0.38
N HIS A 229 4.52 0.61 -0.53
CA HIS A 229 3.45 0.47 0.45
C HIS A 229 3.96 -0.06 1.80
N ARG A 230 4.88 -1.04 1.83
CA ARG A 230 5.52 -1.51 3.07
C ARG A 230 6.33 -0.41 3.75
N ALA A 231 7.05 0.40 2.98
CA ALA A 231 7.80 1.55 3.50
C ALA A 231 6.86 2.60 4.12
N LEU A 232 5.76 2.96 3.42
CA LEU A 232 4.73 3.88 3.92
C LEU A 232 3.98 3.33 5.14
N GLN A 233 3.81 2.01 5.25
CA GLN A 233 3.28 1.39 6.47
C GLN A 233 4.28 1.49 7.62
N ALA A 234 5.56 1.22 7.38
CA ALA A 234 6.60 1.31 8.41
C ALA A 234 6.74 2.75 8.95
N THR A 235 6.75 3.77 8.07
CA THR A 235 6.76 5.18 8.52
C THR A 235 5.48 5.53 9.28
N ARG A 236 4.31 5.11 8.81
CA ARG A 236 3.03 5.34 9.53
C ARG A 236 3.00 4.71 10.92
N GLU A 237 3.55 3.51 11.10
CA GLU A 237 3.65 2.91 12.44
C GLU A 237 4.71 3.61 13.30
N GLN A 238 5.83 4.05 12.73
CA GLN A 238 6.83 4.86 13.44
C GLN A 238 6.25 6.21 13.90
N ASP A 239 5.47 6.89 13.04
CA ASP A 239 4.78 8.15 13.35
C ASP A 239 3.69 7.95 14.42
N LYS A 240 2.95 6.84 14.38
CA LYS A 240 2.00 6.50 15.46
C LYS A 240 2.71 6.29 16.80
N VAL A 241 3.84 5.58 16.79
CA VAL A 241 4.61 5.29 18.02
C VAL A 241 5.22 6.59 18.57
N SER A 242 5.76 7.47 17.72
CA SER A 242 6.32 8.76 18.16
C SER A 242 5.24 9.73 18.64
N VAL A 243 4.07 9.79 17.99
CA VAL A 243 2.92 10.57 18.47
C VAL A 243 2.40 10.00 19.79
N ALA A 244 2.37 8.68 19.97
CA ALA A 244 1.95 8.05 21.22
C ALA A 244 2.95 8.29 22.37
N SER A 245 4.26 8.23 22.12
CA SER A 245 5.27 8.57 23.14
C SER A 245 5.16 10.04 23.54
N ASN A 246 5.13 10.95 22.55
CA ASN A 246 5.02 12.40 22.78
C ASN A 246 3.73 12.75 23.55
N ALA A 247 2.61 12.09 23.24
CA ALA A 247 1.37 12.26 23.99
C ALA A 247 1.49 11.78 25.44
N SER A 248 2.11 10.62 25.68
CA SER A 248 2.33 10.08 27.03
C SER A 248 3.27 10.95 27.87
N GLU A 249 4.31 11.52 27.25
CA GLU A 249 5.24 12.48 27.88
C GLU A 249 4.52 13.78 28.22
N LEU A 250 3.71 14.33 27.31
CA LEU A 250 2.92 15.54 27.55
C LEU A 250 1.91 15.32 28.69
N GLU A 251 1.22 14.17 28.73
CA GLU A 251 0.33 13.85 29.85
C GLU A 251 1.10 13.69 31.17
N ALA A 252 2.31 13.12 31.16
CA ALA A 252 3.14 12.98 32.35
C ALA A 252 3.60 14.36 32.88
N LEU A 253 3.98 15.28 31.99
CA LEU A 253 4.31 16.66 32.33
C LEU A 253 3.09 17.41 32.90
N LEU A 254 1.89 17.23 32.32
CA LEU A 254 0.66 17.81 32.84
C LEU A 254 0.24 17.23 34.21
N ARG A 255 0.48 15.94 34.45
CA ARG A 255 0.30 15.34 35.79
C ARG A 255 1.28 15.95 36.80
N GLN A 256 2.56 16.08 36.44
CA GLN A 256 3.58 16.68 37.29
C GLN A 256 3.31 18.16 37.59
N GLU A 257 2.77 18.92 36.63
CA GLU A 257 2.38 20.32 36.83
C GLU A 257 1.21 20.45 37.80
N ARG A 258 0.18 19.61 37.66
CA ARG A 258 -0.93 19.52 38.63
C ARG A 258 -0.47 19.12 40.03
N GLU A 259 0.38 18.08 40.14
CA GLU A 259 0.95 17.68 41.43
C GLU A 259 1.77 18.82 42.07
N ARG A 260 2.50 19.62 41.29
CA ARG A 260 3.17 20.82 41.79
C ARG A 260 2.16 21.89 42.24
N SER A 261 1.08 22.12 41.48
CA SER A 261 0.06 23.10 41.86
C SER A 261 -0.72 22.69 43.11
N ASP A 262 -1.05 21.41 43.25
CA ASP A 262 -1.75 20.86 44.43
C ASP A 262 -0.85 20.94 45.67
N ASN A 263 0.43 20.59 45.54
CA ASN A 263 1.41 20.77 46.62
C ASN A 263 1.59 22.25 47.02
N ALA A 264 1.62 23.17 46.05
CA ALA A 264 1.69 24.61 46.33
C ALA A 264 0.40 25.12 47.00
N ALA A 265 -0.78 24.64 46.59
CA ALA A 265 -2.05 24.96 47.23
C ALA A 265 -2.12 24.44 48.67
N HIS A 266 -1.62 23.23 48.92
CA HIS A 266 -1.49 22.70 50.28
C HIS A 266 -0.51 23.51 51.15
N GLN A 267 0.63 23.96 50.59
CA GLN A 267 1.57 24.84 51.30
C GLN A 267 0.94 26.20 51.64
N LEU A 268 0.22 26.81 50.69
CA LEU A 268 -0.51 28.06 50.93
C LEU A 268 -1.58 27.88 52.02
N ALA A 269 -2.40 26.83 51.95
CA ALA A 269 -3.40 26.53 52.99
C ALA A 269 -2.78 26.27 54.38
N SER A 270 -1.58 25.66 54.45
CA SER A 270 -0.85 25.53 55.72
C SER A 270 -0.33 26.88 56.23
N ALA A 271 0.22 27.73 55.36
CA ALA A 271 0.71 29.05 55.74
C ALA A 271 -0.42 30.00 56.15
N GLU A 272 -1.59 29.93 55.50
CA GLU A 272 -2.81 30.66 55.91
C GLU A 272 -3.26 30.22 57.32
N LYS A 273 -3.22 28.91 57.60
CA LYS A 273 -3.54 28.38 58.93
C LYS A 273 -2.54 28.81 60.01
N GLU A 274 -1.25 28.87 59.67
CA GLU A 274 -0.22 29.41 60.56
C GLU A 274 -0.42 30.91 60.82
N LEU A 275 -0.71 31.71 59.79
CA LEU A 275 -1.04 33.13 59.92
C LEU A 275 -2.26 33.36 60.81
N LEU A 276 -3.34 32.57 60.64
CA LEU A 276 -4.52 32.63 61.52
C LEU A 276 -4.18 32.27 62.98
N SER A 277 -3.31 31.27 63.21
CA SER A 277 -2.87 30.91 64.56
C SER A 277 -2.00 31.99 65.22
N LEU A 278 -1.13 32.66 64.44
CA LEU A 278 -0.32 33.79 64.89
C LEU A 278 -1.17 35.04 65.14
N GLN A 279 -2.21 35.27 64.35
CA GLN A 279 -3.20 36.32 64.60
C GLN A 279 -3.98 36.04 65.90
N ALA A 280 -4.49 34.83 66.10
CA ALA A 280 -5.16 34.44 67.34
C ALA A 280 -4.24 34.60 68.57
N PHE A 281 -2.99 34.13 68.50
CA PHE A 281 -2.01 34.32 69.58
C PHE A 281 -1.71 35.80 69.84
N LYS A 282 -1.61 36.63 68.80
CA LYS A 282 -1.42 38.08 68.93
C LYS A 282 -2.64 38.72 69.60
N ASP A 283 -3.85 38.35 69.21
CA ASP A 283 -5.08 38.90 69.78
C ASP A 283 -5.27 38.46 71.25
N GLU A 284 -4.91 37.21 71.59
CA GLU A 284 -4.83 36.72 72.98
C GLU A 284 -3.78 37.47 73.81
N ALA A 285 -2.59 37.73 73.25
CA ALA A 285 -1.55 38.50 73.92
C ALA A 285 -1.99 39.96 74.17
N MET A 286 -2.55 40.62 73.14
CA MET A 286 -3.12 41.97 73.26
C MET A 286 -4.28 42.01 74.27
N ALA A 287 -5.14 40.98 74.30
CA ALA A 287 -6.19 40.86 75.29
C ALA A 287 -5.61 40.70 76.71
N SER A 288 -4.59 39.86 76.89
CA SER A 288 -3.88 39.67 78.16
C SER A 288 -3.21 40.97 78.65
N GLU A 289 -2.55 41.71 77.78
CA GLU A 289 -1.98 43.03 78.11
C GLU A 289 -3.06 44.04 78.47
N SER A 290 -4.16 44.09 77.72
CA SER A 290 -5.29 44.97 78.04
C SER A 290 -5.94 44.65 79.40
N ALA A 291 -6.05 43.36 79.75
CA ALA A 291 -6.55 42.90 81.04
C ALA A 291 -5.61 43.30 82.19
N LYS A 292 -4.30 43.13 82.02
CA LYS A 292 -3.27 43.60 82.99
C LYS A 292 -3.34 45.12 83.18
N ILE A 293 -3.55 45.89 82.10
CA ILE A 293 -3.71 47.35 82.17
C ILE A 293 -4.98 47.73 82.95
N LEU A 294 -6.08 47.01 82.77
CA LEU A 294 -7.32 47.23 83.55
C LEU A 294 -7.14 46.87 85.04
N GLU A 295 -6.44 45.77 85.33
CA GLU A 295 -6.12 45.37 86.70
C GLU A 295 -5.19 46.39 87.40
N LEU A 296 -4.13 46.84 86.72
CA LEU A 296 -3.25 47.89 87.22
C LEU A 296 -3.99 49.22 87.45
N LYS A 297 -4.90 49.62 86.54
CA LYS A 297 -5.76 50.79 86.75
C LYS A 297 -6.67 50.63 87.98
N LYS A 298 -7.25 49.44 88.19
CA LYS A 298 -8.06 49.15 89.37
C LYS A 298 -7.23 49.19 90.66
N ALA A 299 -6.01 48.63 90.64
CA ALA A 299 -5.10 48.68 91.77
C ALA A 299 -4.64 50.11 92.10
N LEU A 300 -4.37 50.93 91.07
CA LEU A 300 -4.04 52.36 91.23
C LEU A 300 -5.18 53.12 91.90
N VAL A 301 -6.42 52.97 91.42
CA VAL A 301 -7.60 53.61 92.04
C VAL A 301 -7.77 53.14 93.49
N GLN A 302 -7.57 51.85 93.78
CA GLN A 302 -7.64 51.34 95.14
C GLN A 302 -6.53 51.91 96.05
N ALA A 303 -5.32 52.11 95.52
CA ALA A 303 -4.22 52.75 96.23
C ALA A 303 -4.50 54.24 96.49
N GLN A 304 -5.08 54.96 95.52
CA GLN A 304 -5.54 56.34 95.69
C GLN A 304 -6.59 56.42 96.80
N THR A 305 -7.67 55.62 96.74
CA THR A 305 -8.70 55.64 97.80
C THR A 305 -8.16 55.32 99.20
N ARG A 306 -7.14 54.45 99.32
CA ARG A 306 -6.45 54.20 100.59
C ARG A 306 -5.60 55.38 101.04
N SER A 307 -4.91 56.04 100.10
CA SER A 307 -4.17 57.27 100.38
C SER A 307 -5.09 58.39 100.84
N ASP A 308 -6.24 58.54 100.20
CA ASP A 308 -7.25 59.56 100.53
C ASP A 308 -7.79 59.32 101.95
N MET A 309 -8.18 58.08 102.29
CA MET A 309 -8.57 57.72 103.67
C MET A 309 -7.45 57.91 104.68
N LEU A 310 -6.20 57.55 104.35
CA LEU A 310 -5.06 57.79 105.25
C LEU A 310 -4.79 59.30 105.44
N THR A 311 -5.04 60.14 104.42
CA THR A 311 -4.96 61.60 104.61
C THR A 311 -6.12 62.14 105.44
N GLU A 312 -7.31 61.55 105.36
CA GLU A 312 -8.45 61.86 106.23
C GLU A 312 -8.15 61.46 107.68
N GLU A 313 -7.68 60.23 107.93
CA GLU A 313 -7.22 59.77 109.26
C GLU A 313 -6.06 60.62 109.82
N LEU A 314 -5.13 61.08 108.97
CA LEU A 314 -4.06 61.99 109.38
C LEU A 314 -4.58 63.39 109.71
N VAL A 315 -5.58 63.91 109.00
CA VAL A 315 -6.23 65.17 109.35
C VAL A 315 -6.95 65.01 110.70
N ASP A 316 -7.84 64.01 110.83
CA ASP A 316 -8.58 63.72 112.07
C ASP A 316 -7.64 63.57 113.27
N THR A 317 -6.58 62.76 113.15
CA THR A 317 -5.61 62.58 114.25
C THR A 317 -4.77 63.84 114.53
N THR A 318 -4.52 64.72 113.55
CA THR A 318 -3.89 66.02 113.83
C THR A 318 -4.85 67.01 114.48
N GLU A 319 -6.15 66.97 114.16
CA GLU A 319 -7.18 67.74 114.87
C GLU A 319 -7.36 67.23 116.31
N GLU A 320 -7.37 65.91 116.54
CA GLU A 320 -7.37 65.31 117.89
C GLU A 320 -6.12 65.70 118.69
N LEU A 321 -4.93 65.66 118.08
CA LEU A 321 -3.70 66.13 118.71
C LEU A 321 -3.74 67.63 119.02
N HIS A 322 -4.34 68.45 118.15
CA HIS A 322 -4.54 69.88 118.42
C HIS A 322 -5.50 70.10 119.60
N ALA A 323 -6.62 69.37 119.65
CA ALA A 323 -7.58 69.44 120.76
C ALA A 323 -6.96 68.97 122.10
N LEU A 324 -6.15 67.89 122.08
CA LEU A 324 -5.38 67.46 123.24
C LEU A 324 -4.31 68.49 123.65
N GLN A 325 -3.66 69.15 122.70
CA GLN A 325 -2.69 70.21 122.98
C GLN A 325 -3.33 71.49 123.53
N GLU A 326 -4.58 71.79 123.17
CA GLU A 326 -5.36 72.87 123.80
C GLU A 326 -5.78 72.52 125.24
N SER A 327 -5.99 71.24 125.56
CA SER A 327 -6.29 70.80 126.94
C SER A 327 -5.11 70.97 127.92
N HIS A 328 -3.87 71.02 127.42
CA HIS A 328 -2.65 71.10 128.22
C HIS A 328 -1.86 72.39 127.96
N ARG A 329 -2.43 73.52 128.39
CA ARG A 329 -1.67 74.76 128.64
C ARG A 329 -1.31 74.82 130.13
N PRO A 330 -0.04 74.55 130.50
CA PRO A 330 0.79 75.71 130.86
C PRO A 330 2.31 75.60 130.57
N SER A 331 2.94 76.77 130.56
CA SER A 331 4.33 77.06 130.99
C SER A 331 5.54 76.25 130.46
N ALA A 332 6.23 76.86 129.49
CA ALA A 332 7.65 77.27 129.59
C ALA A 332 8.78 76.23 129.90
N THR A 333 9.52 75.90 128.83
CA THR A 333 11.00 75.68 128.80
C THR A 333 11.56 74.35 129.40
N PRO A 334 12.84 74.00 129.19
CA PRO A 334 13.23 73.19 128.02
C PRO A 334 13.95 71.87 128.40
N VAL A 335 13.92 70.86 127.52
CA VAL A 335 14.69 69.62 127.73
C VAL A 335 15.46 69.20 126.49
N MET A 336 16.80 69.26 126.59
CA MET A 336 17.73 68.60 125.67
C MET A 336 17.90 67.15 126.09
N PHE A 337 17.65 66.20 125.18
CA PHE A 337 18.10 64.81 125.34
C PHE A 337 19.13 64.44 124.27
N ARG A 338 20.31 64.01 124.73
CA ARG A 338 21.32 63.29 123.97
C ARG A 338 21.49 61.92 124.61
N LEU A 339 21.26 60.82 123.90
CA LEU A 339 22.26 59.76 123.70
C LEU A 339 21.82 58.70 122.67
N ALA A 340 22.82 57.96 122.17
CA ALA A 340 22.76 57.03 121.05
C ALA A 340 22.18 55.64 121.35
N ALA A 341 21.62 55.01 120.30
CA ALA A 341 21.55 53.55 120.06
C ALA A 341 21.16 53.32 118.58
N THR A 342 22.11 53.03 117.66
CA THR A 342 22.48 51.70 117.14
C THR A 342 21.48 51.01 116.19
N GLY A 343 21.94 50.74 114.95
CA GLY A 343 21.34 49.82 113.99
C GLY A 343 20.31 50.43 113.01
N SER A 344 20.22 50.03 111.74
CA SER A 344 21.11 49.17 110.95
C SER A 344 20.92 49.49 109.47
N GLU A 345 21.95 50.02 108.82
CA GLU A 345 22.01 50.19 107.36
C GLU A 345 22.59 48.92 106.73
N PRO A 346 21.89 48.20 105.83
CA PRO A 346 22.48 47.11 105.06
C PRO A 346 23.34 47.70 103.93
N PRO A 347 24.62 47.29 103.80
CA PRO A 347 25.55 47.94 102.88
C PRO A 347 25.40 47.47 101.43
N LEU A 348 25.65 48.39 100.50
CA LEU A 348 26.17 48.07 99.18
C LEU A 348 27.61 47.57 99.31
N ALA A 349 27.88 46.32 98.93
CA ALA A 349 29.23 45.88 98.57
C ALA A 349 29.19 44.75 97.50
N PRO A 350 30.21 44.62 96.63
CA PRO A 350 30.23 43.72 95.46
C PRO A 350 31.00 42.41 95.85
N PRO A 351 31.59 41.53 94.99
CA PRO A 351 32.11 41.78 93.64
C PRO A 351 32.14 40.57 92.66
N GLN A 352 33.04 40.68 91.67
CA GLN A 352 33.68 39.59 90.90
C GLN A 352 32.92 39.01 89.69
N GLN A 353 32.95 39.81 88.65
CA GLN A 353 33.45 39.37 87.34
C GLN A 353 34.75 38.53 87.50
N GLU A 354 34.75 37.30 87.00
CA GLU A 354 35.95 36.44 86.90
C GLU A 354 35.98 35.77 85.51
N ALA A 355 37.20 35.55 84.99
CA ALA A 355 37.45 35.26 83.58
C ALA A 355 37.37 33.76 83.23
N PRO A 356 37.12 33.39 81.96
CA PRO A 356 37.07 31.98 81.54
C PRO A 356 38.48 31.38 81.33
N PRO A 357 38.74 30.16 81.81
CA PRO A 357 39.86 29.35 81.36
C PRO A 357 39.49 28.43 80.18
N GLN A 358 40.52 27.95 79.48
CA GLN A 358 40.43 27.23 78.22
C GLN A 358 40.37 25.70 78.37
N VAL A 359 39.74 25.05 77.38
CA VAL A 359 40.11 23.77 76.73
C VAL A 359 40.49 22.57 77.61
N LEU A 360 39.72 21.48 77.51
CA LEU A 360 40.20 20.09 77.54
C LEU A 360 39.14 19.12 76.97
N SER A 361 39.58 18.20 76.10
CA SER A 361 38.77 17.15 75.42
C SER A 361 39.44 15.77 75.60
N PRO A 362 38.92 14.64 75.07
CA PRO A 362 37.53 14.20 74.85
C PRO A 362 37.19 13.02 75.82
N PRO A 363 37.30 11.67 75.56
CA PRO A 363 37.36 10.81 74.36
C PRO A 363 36.26 9.70 74.25
N ALA A 364 36.19 9.04 73.07
CA ALA A 364 35.65 7.67 72.80
C ALA A 364 34.13 7.39 72.96
N ALA A 365 33.46 6.55 72.16
CA ALA A 365 33.70 5.87 70.85
C ALA A 365 32.29 5.58 70.23
N VAL A 366 32.02 5.35 68.94
CA VAL A 366 32.41 4.33 67.92
C VAL A 366 31.83 4.83 66.57
N GLY A 367 32.27 4.55 65.32
CA GLY A 367 33.45 3.84 64.83
C GLY A 367 33.27 3.24 63.40
N VAL A 368 33.90 3.88 62.38
CA VAL A 368 34.46 3.32 61.10
C VAL A 368 33.47 2.78 60.03
N THR A 369 33.48 3.22 58.75
CA THR A 369 34.43 3.00 57.62
C THR A 369 34.07 3.96 56.45
N ALA A 370 34.86 4.27 55.39
CA ALA A 370 36.31 4.35 55.07
C ALA A 370 36.43 5.13 53.71
N SER A 371 37.28 6.16 53.51
CA SER A 371 38.71 6.16 53.06
C SER A 371 38.90 5.79 51.56
N LEU A 372 39.78 6.35 50.68
CA LEU A 372 41.00 7.21 50.71
C LEU A 372 40.93 8.27 49.57
N VAL A 373 41.49 9.50 49.63
CA VAL A 373 42.90 10.00 49.58
C VAL A 373 43.67 9.70 48.28
N ASP A 374 44.02 10.74 47.49
CA ASP A 374 45.43 11.15 47.23
C ASP A 374 45.54 12.60 46.66
N THR A 375 46.75 13.07 46.39
CA THR A 375 47.19 14.48 46.39
C THR A 375 47.97 14.90 45.12
N ALA A 376 48.28 16.21 45.03
CA ALA A 376 49.27 16.85 44.13
C ALA A 376 48.87 17.02 42.63
N ARG A 377 49.33 18.05 41.87
CA ARG A 377 50.03 19.33 42.15
C ARG A 377 50.20 20.15 40.85
N ALA A 378 50.39 21.47 40.97
CA ALA A 378 50.85 22.44 39.95
C ALA A 378 49.85 22.75 38.79
N LEU A 379 49.51 24.00 38.43
CA LEU A 379 50.20 25.30 38.27
C LEU A 379 50.56 25.61 36.80
N ILE A 380 50.19 26.85 36.41
CA ILE A 380 50.82 27.74 35.38
C ILE A 380 50.27 27.70 33.94
N ASN A 381 49.98 28.93 33.46
CA ASN A 381 49.68 29.42 32.10
C ASN A 381 48.33 29.01 31.45
N GLY A 382 47.57 29.93 30.84
CA GLY A 382 47.72 31.40 30.79
C GLY A 382 46.87 32.06 29.71
N THR A 383 46.52 33.35 29.90
CA THR A 383 46.11 34.34 28.87
C THR A 383 44.81 34.00 28.10
N SER A 384 43.63 34.54 28.46
CA SER A 384 43.17 35.93 28.31
C SER A 384 42.97 36.42 26.86
N ALA A 385 41.70 36.50 26.42
CA ALA A 385 41.22 37.44 25.40
C ALA A 385 39.67 37.56 25.43
N LEU A 386 39.18 38.60 26.11
CA LEU A 386 37.86 39.22 25.91
C LEU A 386 37.89 40.12 24.63
N PRO A 387 36.86 40.91 24.22
CA PRO A 387 35.52 41.15 24.82
C PRO A 387 34.30 41.23 23.82
N SER A 388 33.07 41.34 24.38
CA SER A 388 31.93 42.22 23.95
C SER A 388 31.38 42.21 22.50
N LYS A 389 30.10 42.52 22.20
CA LYS A 389 28.96 43.07 22.98
C LYS A 389 27.63 42.80 22.24
N GLU A 390 26.53 42.63 22.98
CA GLU A 390 25.13 42.87 22.52
C GLU A 390 24.78 44.40 22.68
N PRO A 391 23.53 44.93 22.49
CA PRO A 391 22.25 44.27 22.11
C PRO A 391 21.29 45.05 21.15
N THR A 392 20.20 44.35 20.75
CA THR A 392 18.80 44.79 20.48
C THR A 392 18.42 46.14 19.84
N SER A 393 17.44 46.12 18.91
CA SER A 393 16.14 46.83 19.07
C SER A 393 15.07 46.40 18.05
N VAL A 394 13.80 46.71 18.35
CA VAL A 394 12.56 46.45 17.59
C VAL A 394 11.91 47.79 17.23
N VAL A 395 11.17 47.91 16.11
CA VAL A 395 10.01 48.83 15.93
C VAL A 395 9.21 48.51 14.65
N VAL A 396 7.99 49.05 14.53
CA VAL A 396 6.86 48.59 13.70
C VAL A 396 6.37 49.63 12.66
N ALA A 397 5.78 49.13 11.56
CA ALA A 397 4.83 49.74 10.60
C ALA A 397 5.26 50.86 9.60
N SER A 398 4.89 50.70 8.31
CA SER A 398 3.82 51.47 7.59
C SER A 398 3.92 51.39 6.04
N LEU A 399 2.78 51.35 5.34
CA LEU A 399 2.61 51.63 3.88
C LEU A 399 2.17 53.11 3.68
N PRO A 400 2.30 53.72 2.48
CA PRO A 400 1.12 53.94 1.61
C PRO A 400 1.38 54.02 0.07
N GLU A 401 0.33 54.36 -0.69
CA GLU A 401 0.12 54.26 -2.16
C GLU A 401 0.90 55.19 -3.13
N GLY A 402 0.81 54.85 -4.43
CA GLY A 402 0.84 55.78 -5.57
C GLY A 402 -0.11 55.33 -6.71
N ILE A 403 -0.94 56.24 -7.26
CA ILE A 403 -2.07 55.93 -8.18
C ILE A 403 -2.15 56.89 -9.40
N GLN A 404 -2.15 56.33 -10.62
CA GLN A 404 -2.76 56.82 -11.90
C GLN A 404 -2.31 58.21 -12.51
N PRO A 405 -2.81 58.66 -13.71
CA PRO A 405 -3.58 58.00 -14.80
C PRO A 405 -3.04 58.20 -16.26
N LEU A 406 -3.82 57.72 -17.25
CA LEU A 406 -3.76 57.90 -18.73
C LEU A 406 -3.88 59.36 -19.24
N PRO A 407 -3.69 59.57 -20.56
CA PRO A 407 -4.58 60.45 -21.32
C PRO A 407 -5.24 59.83 -22.57
N LEU A 408 -6.38 60.44 -22.94
CA LEU A 408 -7.15 60.32 -24.18
C LEU A 408 -6.31 60.74 -25.41
N GLY A 409 -6.62 60.49 -26.69
CA GLY A 409 -7.79 59.90 -27.35
C GLY A 409 -8.24 60.77 -28.54
N THR A 410 -8.48 60.21 -29.74
CA THR A 410 -9.17 60.89 -30.87
C THR A 410 -9.68 59.89 -31.91
N ALA A 411 -10.83 60.21 -32.54
CA ALA A 411 -11.47 59.41 -33.59
C ALA A 411 -11.48 60.16 -34.94
N THR A 412 -11.44 59.42 -36.06
CA THR A 412 -11.83 59.82 -37.45
C THR A 412 -11.68 58.54 -38.30
N ALA A 413 -12.76 57.84 -38.63
CA ALA A 413 -13.65 58.02 -39.78
C ALA A 413 -13.19 57.24 -41.04
N ALA A 414 -14.12 56.50 -41.65
CA ALA A 414 -13.94 55.90 -42.97
C ALA A 414 -13.94 56.98 -44.07
N PRO A 415 -13.44 56.66 -45.28
CA PRO A 415 -14.42 56.25 -46.29
C PRO A 415 -13.99 55.08 -47.19
N VAL A 416 -14.99 54.54 -47.88
CA VAL A 416 -14.88 53.47 -48.89
C VAL A 416 -14.15 53.94 -50.15
N LYS A 417 -13.30 53.08 -50.73
CA LYS A 417 -13.09 53.08 -52.18
C LYS A 417 -12.89 51.67 -52.72
N THR A 418 -13.68 51.32 -53.72
CA THR A 418 -13.71 50.01 -54.38
C THR A 418 -12.64 49.95 -55.47
N GLU A 419 -11.72 48.99 -55.40
CA GLU A 419 -11.06 48.46 -56.60
C GLU A 419 -10.50 47.04 -56.38
N ALA A 420 -10.89 46.15 -57.28
CA ALA A 420 -10.33 44.83 -57.55
C ALA A 420 -10.47 44.63 -59.07
N PRO A 421 -9.54 43.98 -59.79
CA PRO A 421 -8.85 42.76 -59.33
C PRO A 421 -7.35 42.64 -59.68
N SER A 422 -6.59 41.88 -58.87
CA SER A 422 -5.75 40.77 -59.39
C SER A 422 -5.30 39.87 -58.24
N GLY A 423 -5.18 38.58 -58.50
CA GLY A 423 -5.24 37.53 -57.48
C GLY A 423 -4.03 37.35 -56.56
N THR A 424 -4.32 36.81 -55.38
CA THR A 424 -3.82 35.49 -54.94
C THR A 424 -4.80 34.82 -53.96
N GLU A 425 -4.98 33.51 -54.17
CA GLU A 425 -5.40 32.45 -53.23
C GLU A 425 -6.76 32.50 -52.48
N PRO A 426 -7.46 31.35 -52.35
CA PRO A 426 -8.74 31.26 -51.67
C PRO A 426 -8.59 31.29 -50.15
N LYS A 427 -9.31 32.21 -49.53
CA LYS A 427 -9.52 32.30 -48.07
C LYS A 427 -10.32 31.10 -47.56
N VAL A 428 -9.63 30.01 -47.20
CA VAL A 428 -10.21 28.95 -46.37
C VAL A 428 -10.40 29.47 -44.95
N SER A 429 -11.50 29.06 -44.33
CA SER A 429 -11.96 29.45 -42.99
C SER A 429 -10.95 29.20 -41.88
N ALA A 430 -11.20 29.82 -40.72
CA ALA A 430 -10.43 29.66 -39.49
C ALA A 430 -10.11 28.17 -39.18
N PRO A 431 -8.97 27.86 -38.54
CA PRO A 431 -8.65 26.51 -38.12
C PRO A 431 -9.78 25.93 -37.27
N VAL A 432 -10.39 24.84 -37.76
CA VAL A 432 -11.15 23.94 -36.90
C VAL A 432 -10.11 23.25 -36.03
N GLU A 433 -9.82 23.86 -34.88
CA GLU A 433 -8.95 23.30 -33.86
C GLU A 433 -9.49 21.91 -33.53
N ALA A 434 -8.69 20.87 -33.75
CA ALA A 434 -9.15 19.50 -33.49
C ALA A 434 -9.54 19.39 -32.02
N PRO A 435 -10.66 18.74 -31.66
CA PRO A 435 -11.16 18.77 -30.29
C PRO A 435 -10.05 18.35 -29.34
N LYS A 436 -9.81 19.18 -28.33
CA LYS A 436 -8.68 19.04 -27.39
C LYS A 436 -8.80 17.67 -26.73
N ALA A 437 -7.67 17.08 -26.32
CA ALA A 437 -7.67 15.70 -25.80
C ALA A 437 -8.74 15.52 -24.68
N ASP A 438 -8.95 16.57 -23.91
CA ASP A 438 -9.88 16.67 -22.77
C ASP A 438 -11.35 16.75 -23.20
N GLU A 439 -11.64 17.31 -24.38
CA GLU A 439 -12.98 17.29 -25.00
C GLU A 439 -13.31 15.88 -25.52
N ARG A 440 -12.33 15.16 -26.05
CA ARG A 440 -12.50 13.75 -26.45
C ARG A 440 -12.75 12.85 -25.24
N LEU A 441 -12.05 13.10 -24.13
CA LEU A 441 -12.28 12.43 -22.85
C LEU A 441 -13.69 12.71 -22.30
N THR A 442 -14.17 13.95 -22.35
CA THR A 442 -15.54 14.29 -21.91
C THR A 442 -16.61 13.66 -22.81
N MET A 443 -16.47 13.71 -24.14
CA MET A 443 -17.40 13.03 -25.06
C MET A 443 -17.45 11.51 -24.80
N ARG A 444 -16.30 10.86 -24.55
CA ARG A 444 -16.27 9.43 -24.23
C ARG A 444 -16.88 9.14 -22.86
N ALA A 445 -16.71 10.02 -21.88
CA ALA A 445 -17.35 9.88 -20.59
C ALA A 445 -18.88 10.03 -20.66
N GLU A 446 -19.40 10.98 -21.44
CA GLU A 446 -20.85 11.10 -21.69
C GLU A 446 -21.43 9.82 -22.34
N GLU A 447 -20.67 9.15 -23.21
CA GLU A 447 -21.04 7.86 -23.79
C GLU A 447 -21.07 6.73 -22.74
N LEU A 448 -20.13 6.71 -21.79
CA LEU A 448 -20.13 5.74 -20.68
C LEU A 448 -21.29 5.98 -19.71
N LEU A 449 -21.60 7.25 -19.38
CA LEU A 449 -22.76 7.61 -18.57
C LEU A 449 -24.08 7.16 -19.22
N ARG A 450 -24.23 7.32 -20.54
CA ARG A 450 -25.38 6.79 -21.29
C ARG A 450 -25.49 5.26 -21.26
N LYS A 451 -24.37 4.56 -21.08
CA LYS A 451 -24.31 3.09 -20.93
C LYS A 451 -24.47 2.64 -19.47
N GLY A 452 -24.60 3.57 -18.51
CA GLY A 452 -24.69 3.28 -17.08
C GLY A 452 -23.34 3.02 -16.39
N ASP A 453 -22.21 3.12 -17.11
CA ASP A 453 -20.87 2.97 -16.53
C ASP A 453 -20.40 4.29 -15.90
N VAL A 454 -20.88 4.55 -14.69
CA VAL A 454 -20.51 5.72 -13.88
C VAL A 454 -19.05 5.66 -13.43
N SER A 455 -18.53 4.47 -13.13
CA SER A 455 -17.16 4.29 -12.63
C SER A 455 -16.11 4.59 -13.71
N GLY A 456 -16.29 4.06 -14.92
CA GLY A 456 -15.45 4.37 -16.07
C GLY A 456 -15.57 5.84 -16.49
N ALA A 457 -16.78 6.41 -16.45
CA ALA A 457 -16.98 7.83 -16.73
C ALA A 457 -16.24 8.74 -15.76
N ARG A 458 -16.29 8.47 -14.45
CA ARG A 458 -15.59 9.29 -13.41
C ARG A 458 -14.10 9.41 -13.69
N LEU A 459 -13.41 8.32 -14.03
CA LEU A 459 -11.97 8.34 -14.31
C LEU A 459 -11.60 9.24 -15.50
N LEU A 460 -12.41 9.22 -16.57
CA LEU A 460 -12.19 10.08 -17.74
C LEU A 460 -12.52 11.55 -17.44
N LEU A 461 -13.52 11.80 -16.59
CA LEU A 461 -13.96 13.13 -16.18
C LEU A 461 -13.00 13.78 -15.18
N GLU A 462 -12.43 13.03 -14.22
CA GLU A 462 -11.38 13.52 -13.33
C GLU A 462 -10.14 13.95 -14.14
N ARG A 463 -9.70 13.13 -15.10
CA ARG A 463 -8.60 13.52 -16.00
C ARG A 463 -8.90 14.77 -16.83
N ALA A 464 -10.14 14.94 -17.32
CA ALA A 464 -10.53 16.13 -18.07
C ALA A 464 -10.75 17.37 -17.15
N LEU A 465 -11.07 17.17 -15.87
CA LEU A 465 -11.16 18.22 -14.85
C LEU A 465 -9.78 18.80 -14.54
N ASP A 466 -8.75 17.96 -14.46
CA ASP A 466 -7.36 18.38 -14.20
C ASP A 466 -6.81 19.28 -15.32
N SER A 467 -7.21 19.01 -16.57
CA SER A 467 -6.98 19.90 -17.72
C SER A 467 -7.83 21.18 -17.73
N GLY A 468 -8.64 21.42 -16.68
CA GLY A 468 -9.43 22.64 -16.52
C GLY A 468 -10.75 22.70 -17.31
N ASN A 469 -11.25 21.58 -17.84
CA ASN A 469 -12.48 21.58 -18.64
C ASN A 469 -13.73 21.79 -17.76
N ALA A 470 -14.39 22.95 -17.93
CA ALA A 470 -15.62 23.31 -17.23
C ALA A 470 -16.72 22.24 -17.37
N ARG A 471 -16.89 21.67 -18.57
CA ARG A 471 -17.91 20.65 -18.86
C ARG A 471 -17.62 19.35 -18.13
N ALA A 472 -16.34 19.00 -17.98
CA ALA A 472 -15.92 17.85 -17.18
C ALA A 472 -16.32 18.01 -15.70
N ALA A 473 -16.15 19.20 -15.13
CA ALA A 473 -16.56 19.49 -13.75
C ALA A 473 -18.07 19.28 -13.52
N PHE A 474 -18.90 19.75 -14.47
CA PHE A 474 -20.35 19.59 -14.39
C PHE A 474 -20.78 18.11 -14.49
N LEU A 475 -20.25 17.39 -15.48
CA LEU A 475 -20.56 15.97 -15.67
C LEU A 475 -20.05 15.11 -14.50
N LEU A 476 -18.87 15.44 -13.94
CA LEU A 476 -18.34 14.75 -12.77
C LEU A 476 -19.27 14.95 -11.57
N ALA A 477 -19.77 16.17 -11.34
CA ALA A 477 -20.77 16.46 -10.31
C ALA A 477 -22.06 15.65 -10.49
N GLU A 478 -22.57 15.54 -11.73
CA GLU A 478 -23.72 14.70 -12.08
C GLU A 478 -23.49 13.22 -11.71
N THR A 479 -22.26 12.71 -11.74
CA THR A 479 -21.97 11.33 -11.30
C THR A 479 -22.04 11.12 -9.79
N PHE A 480 -21.95 12.17 -8.97
CA PHE A 480 -22.05 12.09 -7.51
C PHE A 480 -23.43 12.52 -6.99
N ASP A 481 -24.24 13.18 -7.82
CA ASP A 481 -25.59 13.67 -7.51
C ASP A 481 -26.59 12.50 -7.37
N PRO A 482 -27.16 12.26 -6.17
CA PRO A 482 -28.10 11.16 -5.94
C PRO A 482 -29.40 11.29 -6.75
N ASN A 483 -29.84 12.51 -7.09
CA ASN A 483 -31.02 12.70 -7.92
C ASN A 483 -30.75 12.30 -9.38
N VAL A 484 -29.53 12.57 -9.88
CA VAL A 484 -29.11 12.21 -11.23
C VAL A 484 -28.84 10.71 -11.34
N LEU A 485 -28.13 10.11 -10.37
CA LEU A 485 -27.91 8.66 -10.31
C LEU A 485 -29.24 7.88 -10.28
N SER A 486 -30.24 8.38 -9.54
CA SER A 486 -31.59 7.80 -9.53
C SER A 486 -32.28 7.89 -10.88
N ARG A 487 -32.10 8.98 -11.64
CA ARG A 487 -32.65 9.14 -13.00
C ARG A 487 -31.91 8.29 -14.05
N LEU A 488 -30.62 8.03 -13.85
CA LEU A 488 -29.81 7.15 -14.70
C LEU A 488 -30.07 5.66 -14.44
N GLY A 489 -30.86 5.30 -13.41
CA GLY A 489 -31.21 3.91 -13.10
C GLY A 489 -30.05 3.07 -12.56
N VAL A 490 -29.00 3.71 -12.04
CA VAL A 490 -27.76 3.03 -11.65
C VAL A 490 -27.91 2.40 -10.27
N LEU A 491 -28.05 1.08 -10.23
CA LEU A 491 -28.23 0.31 -8.99
C LEU A 491 -26.88 0.02 -8.32
N GLY A 492 -26.78 0.28 -7.02
CA GLY A 492 -25.63 -0.08 -6.17
C GLY A 492 -24.56 1.01 -5.99
N ILE A 493 -24.58 2.11 -6.77
CA ILE A 493 -23.65 3.23 -6.57
C ILE A 493 -24.30 4.29 -5.67
N ARG A 494 -23.72 4.52 -4.50
CA ARG A 494 -24.17 5.55 -3.56
C ARG A 494 -23.71 6.95 -4.04
N GLY A 495 -24.65 7.89 -4.12
CA GLY A 495 -24.35 9.30 -4.37
C GLY A 495 -23.73 9.99 -3.16
N GLU A 496 -22.88 11.00 -3.41
CA GLU A 496 -22.20 11.83 -2.40
C GLU A 496 -22.63 13.30 -2.58
N PRO A 497 -23.72 13.74 -1.92
CA PRO A 497 -24.29 15.08 -2.17
C PRO A 497 -23.31 16.21 -1.81
N SER A 498 -22.46 16.05 -0.80
CA SER A 498 -21.42 17.03 -0.44
C SER A 498 -20.43 17.25 -1.57
N ARG A 499 -19.89 16.16 -2.13
CA ARG A 499 -18.91 16.20 -3.23
C ARG A 499 -19.53 16.71 -4.54
N ALA A 500 -20.79 16.36 -4.79
CA ALA A 500 -21.55 16.93 -5.91
C ALA A 500 -21.69 18.46 -5.80
N ARG A 501 -22.00 19.01 -4.60
CA ARG A 501 -22.06 20.47 -4.37
C ARG A 501 -20.73 21.15 -4.67
N GLU A 502 -19.60 20.61 -4.20
CA GLU A 502 -18.26 21.16 -4.46
C GLU A 502 -17.91 21.17 -5.95
N LEU A 503 -18.20 20.08 -6.66
CA LEU A 503 -17.92 19.95 -8.10
C LEU A 503 -18.82 20.86 -8.95
N TYR A 504 -20.11 20.99 -8.62
CA TYR A 504 -20.99 21.97 -9.27
C TYR A 504 -20.56 23.41 -8.95
N ALA A 505 -20.08 23.72 -7.74
CA ALA A 505 -19.54 25.05 -7.42
C ALA A 505 -18.30 25.37 -8.28
N ARG A 506 -17.42 24.39 -8.48
CA ARG A 506 -16.26 24.49 -9.39
C ARG A 506 -16.70 24.67 -10.85
N ALA A 507 -17.69 23.91 -11.32
CA ALA A 507 -18.26 24.07 -12.67
C ALA A 507 -18.91 25.46 -12.89
N ARG A 508 -19.59 25.99 -11.86
CA ARG A 508 -20.16 27.35 -11.87
C ARG A 508 -19.07 28.41 -11.95
N ALA A 509 -17.99 28.27 -11.18
CA ALA A 509 -16.83 29.17 -11.22
C ALA A 509 -16.13 29.14 -12.60
N MET A 510 -16.18 28.00 -13.29
CA MET A 510 -15.69 27.83 -14.68
C MET A 510 -16.72 28.26 -15.75
N GLY A 511 -17.84 28.89 -15.38
CA GLY A 511 -18.80 29.51 -16.30
C GLY A 511 -20.09 28.74 -16.59
N ILE A 512 -20.32 27.57 -15.99
CA ILE A 512 -21.55 26.79 -16.23
C ILE A 512 -22.68 27.24 -15.30
N ALA A 513 -23.59 28.07 -15.81
CA ALA A 513 -24.76 28.56 -15.08
C ALA A 513 -25.67 27.43 -14.55
N GLN A 514 -25.88 26.38 -15.34
CA GLN A 514 -26.71 25.21 -14.99
C GLN A 514 -26.25 24.49 -13.72
N ALA A 515 -24.99 24.65 -13.31
CA ALA A 515 -24.49 24.06 -12.07
C ALA A 515 -25.13 24.70 -10.82
N GLY A 516 -25.55 25.97 -10.90
CA GLY A 516 -26.30 26.65 -9.82
C GLY A 516 -27.62 25.96 -9.52
N GLU A 517 -28.45 25.78 -10.54
CA GLU A 517 -29.76 25.12 -10.45
C GLU A 517 -29.65 23.68 -9.91
N ARG A 518 -28.60 22.95 -10.32
CA ARG A 518 -28.36 21.58 -9.83
C ARG A 518 -27.91 21.54 -8.36
N MET A 519 -27.12 22.52 -7.89
CA MET A 519 -26.79 22.61 -6.45
C MET A 519 -28.01 22.87 -5.59
N GLU A 520 -28.94 23.72 -6.03
CA GLU A 520 -30.17 24.03 -5.30
C GLU A 520 -31.15 22.85 -5.26
N ALA A 521 -31.06 21.95 -6.24
CA ALA A 521 -31.81 20.69 -6.26
C ALA A 521 -31.24 19.60 -5.32
N LEU A 522 -29.99 19.71 -4.87
CA LEU A 522 -29.40 18.82 -3.87
C LEU A 522 -29.88 19.24 -2.47
N LYS A 523 -30.84 18.51 -1.91
CA LYS A 523 -31.32 18.69 -0.53
C LYS A 523 -30.56 17.77 0.42
#